data_AF-A0A3N2K2J0-F1
#
_entry.id   AF-A0A3N2K2J0-F1
#
_cell.length_a   1.000
_cell.length_b   1.000
_cell.length_c   1.000
_cell.angle_alpha   90.00
_cell.angle_beta   90.00
_cell.angle_gamma   90.00
#
_symmetry.space_group_name_H-M   'P 1'
#
loop_
_entity.id
_entity.type
_entity.pdbx_description
1 polymer ?
#
loop_
_entity_poly.entity_id
_entity_poly.type
_entity_poly.pdbx_seq_one_letter_code
_entity_poly.pdbx_strand_id
1 'polypeptide(L)'
;MNRVYVNSTVDVPIENQPQIIASGTGCTYDNNGNLTSDPSRGIRDIEWSETGKPIQVSFVSGEEICYRYATTGEKLSEVFVDTDGRILRRRDICGSYELTDYYPYGIPHTTAYSPEANRRKFCGKEYTSEFGFSSCDFGARLYSPLLCGFDPPDPKASTYTHISPYTYCAADPVNFIDPTGEEVILYATKLPGLDERYDLLSIATHTFIVVENKKVGKVKFAYGSEWDGVKGVFSGKLIKRDYMQDHAIMNGKDLDKLKARIIVQPPAGMTIDESDNKVIDVGNSFGNNPNISYYMIPSKLTEGNCNTSTSTILLKSGVSKQIIEDIKEMIPGIRIGFESILRPWTALEQEKAVKRQEIMNIFKDRD
;
A
#
# COMPACT_ATOMS: atom_id res chain seq x y z
N MET A 1 -5.70 -0.99 18.96
CA MET A 1 -7.02 -1.15 19.60
C MET A 1 -7.39 -2.62 19.67
N ASN A 2 -7.31 -3.23 20.84
CA ASN A 2 -8.12 -4.42 21.12
C ASN A 2 -9.59 -4.02 20.95
N ARG A 3 -10.23 -4.40 19.84
CA ARG A 3 -11.69 -4.28 19.69
C ARG A 3 -12.31 -5.61 20.12
N VAL A 4 -12.96 -5.58 21.27
CA VAL A 4 -14.05 -6.50 21.61
C VAL A 4 -15.28 -5.94 20.90
N TYR A 5 -15.90 -6.72 20.01
CA TYR A 5 -17.20 -6.36 19.46
C TYR A 5 -18.25 -6.70 20.52
N VAL A 6 -18.87 -5.68 21.12
CA VAL A 6 -20.15 -5.84 21.80
C VAL A 6 -21.14 -5.00 21.02
N ASN A 7 -22.10 -5.68 20.39
CA ASN A 7 -23.21 -5.03 19.73
C ASN A 7 -24.18 -4.52 20.81
N SER A 8 -24.75 -3.34 20.56
CA SER A 8 -25.86 -2.70 21.29
C SER A 8 -25.49 -1.70 22.40
N THR A 9 -26.08 -0.51 22.23
CA THR A 9 -26.04 0.67 23.07
C THR A 9 -26.95 0.51 24.29
N VAL A 10 -26.50 -0.17 25.34
CA VAL A 10 -26.92 0.02 26.75
C VAL A 10 -25.80 -0.57 27.61
N ASP A 11 -25.33 0.15 28.65
CA ASP A 11 -24.49 -0.47 29.69
C ASP A 11 -25.29 -1.55 30.41
N VAL A 12 -25.11 -2.80 30.02
CA VAL A 12 -25.59 -3.97 30.76
C VAL A 12 -24.39 -4.54 31.53
N PRO A 13 -24.48 -4.70 32.86
CA PRO A 13 -23.47 -5.44 33.61
C PRO A 13 -23.35 -6.84 33.01
N ILE A 14 -22.13 -7.26 32.65
CA ILE A 14 -21.89 -8.63 32.16
C ILE A 14 -22.02 -9.58 33.36
N GLU A 15 -23.24 -9.97 33.68
CA GLU A 15 -23.58 -11.09 34.54
C GLU A 15 -23.57 -12.36 33.67
N ASN A 16 -22.40 -13.02 33.60
CA ASN A 16 -22.16 -14.44 33.26
C ASN A 16 -20.73 -14.63 32.72
N GLN A 17 -19.72 -14.44 33.58
CA GLN A 17 -18.45 -15.13 33.40
C GLN A 17 -18.70 -16.62 33.64
N PRO A 18 -18.22 -17.55 32.79
CA PRO A 18 -18.34 -18.98 33.08
C PRO A 18 -17.68 -19.27 34.43
N GLN A 19 -18.48 -19.75 35.38
CA GLN A 19 -18.01 -20.14 36.70
C GLN A 19 -17.28 -21.48 36.57
N ILE A 20 -15.96 -21.46 36.64
CA ILE A 20 -15.13 -22.67 36.57
C ILE A 20 -15.46 -23.54 37.78
N ILE A 21 -16.10 -24.69 37.55
CA ILE A 21 -16.43 -25.64 38.61
C ILE A 21 -15.15 -26.44 38.94
N ALA A 22 -14.51 -26.10 40.05
CA ALA A 22 -13.40 -26.87 40.62
C ALA A 22 -13.97 -28.09 41.37
N SER A 23 -13.51 -29.31 41.02
CA SER A 23 -14.04 -30.55 41.60
C SER A 23 -12.99 -31.66 41.74
N GLY A 24 -11.90 -31.40 42.47
CA GLY A 24 -10.90 -32.42 42.81
C GLY A 24 -9.64 -31.89 43.47
N THR A 25 -8.74 -32.80 43.86
CA THR A 25 -7.42 -32.50 44.45
C THR A 25 -6.33 -33.29 43.74
N GLY A 26 -5.23 -32.63 43.34
CA GLY A 26 -4.05 -33.26 42.73
C GLY A 26 -3.73 -32.71 41.33
N CYS A 27 -2.44 -32.67 40.99
CA CYS A 27 -1.93 -32.23 39.70
C CYS A 27 -1.18 -33.38 39.02
N THR A 28 -1.33 -33.53 37.72
CA THR A 28 -0.55 -34.51 36.93
C THR A 28 0.43 -33.80 36.01
N TYR A 29 1.52 -34.48 35.68
CA TYR A 29 2.58 -33.95 34.83
C TYR A 29 2.98 -34.97 33.76
N ASP A 30 3.48 -34.49 32.62
CA ASP A 30 4.14 -35.33 31.62
C ASP A 30 5.58 -35.66 32.02
N ASN A 31 6.27 -36.49 31.22
CA ASN A 31 7.66 -36.90 31.46
C ASN A 31 8.67 -35.74 31.38
N ASN A 32 8.29 -34.61 30.80
CA ASN A 32 9.11 -33.39 30.71
C ASN A 32 8.82 -32.43 31.88
N GLY A 33 7.90 -32.80 32.79
CA GLY A 33 7.51 -32.01 33.95
C GLY A 33 6.47 -30.92 33.67
N ASN A 34 5.84 -30.91 32.50
CA ASN A 34 4.75 -29.97 32.19
C ASN A 34 3.45 -30.45 32.83
N LEU A 35 2.65 -29.51 33.35
CA LEU A 35 1.34 -29.81 33.95
C LEU A 35 0.37 -30.33 32.88
N THR A 36 -0.20 -31.51 33.06
CA THR A 36 -1.19 -32.10 32.15
C THR A 36 -2.62 -31.98 32.65
N SER A 37 -2.86 -31.96 33.97
CA SER A 37 -4.19 -31.69 34.52
C SER A 37 -4.13 -31.08 35.92
N ASP A 38 -5.13 -30.28 36.26
CA ASP A 38 -5.35 -29.72 37.60
C ASP A 38 -6.86 -29.52 37.83
N PRO A 39 -7.59 -30.55 38.30
CA PRO A 39 -9.02 -30.47 38.56
C PRO A 39 -9.41 -29.45 39.64
N SER A 40 -8.47 -29.04 40.51
CA SER A 40 -8.72 -27.98 41.51
C SER A 40 -8.89 -26.60 40.87
N ARG A 41 -8.41 -26.46 39.63
CA ARG A 41 -8.59 -25.28 38.77
C ARG A 41 -9.57 -25.55 37.62
N GLY A 42 -10.31 -26.66 37.68
CA GLY A 42 -11.22 -27.11 36.62
C GLY A 42 -10.51 -27.54 35.33
N ILE A 43 -9.18 -27.69 35.33
CA ILE A 43 -8.39 -28.08 34.15
C ILE A 43 -8.42 -29.59 34.04
N ARG A 44 -9.07 -30.09 32.99
CA ARG A 44 -9.15 -31.52 32.66
C ARG A 44 -7.88 -31.99 31.96
N ASP A 45 -7.39 -31.20 31.01
CA ASP A 45 -6.25 -31.57 30.17
C ASP A 45 -5.52 -30.33 29.61
N ILE A 46 -4.21 -30.42 29.43
CA ILE A 46 -3.39 -29.43 28.72
C ILE A 46 -2.53 -30.15 27.67
N GLU A 47 -2.69 -29.76 26.42
CA GLU A 47 -1.83 -30.18 25.32
C GLU A 47 -0.68 -29.19 25.14
N TRP A 48 0.54 -29.73 25.02
CA TRP A 48 1.77 -28.96 24.91
C TRP A 48 2.43 -29.15 23.54
N SER A 49 2.96 -28.07 22.97
CA SER A 49 3.83 -28.14 21.78
C SER A 49 5.18 -28.79 22.12
N GLU A 50 5.92 -29.25 21.11
CA GLU A 50 7.30 -29.76 21.27
C GLU A 50 8.28 -28.78 21.95
N THR A 51 7.97 -27.47 21.92
CA THR A 51 8.77 -26.41 22.57
C THR A 51 8.31 -26.07 24.00
N GLY A 52 7.41 -26.85 24.59
CA GLY A 52 6.96 -26.67 25.98
C GLY A 52 5.99 -25.51 26.21
N LYS A 53 5.20 -25.12 25.20
CA LYS A 53 4.13 -24.11 25.30
C LYS A 53 2.75 -24.76 25.22
N PRO A 54 1.74 -24.31 25.98
CA PRO A 54 0.42 -24.91 25.96
C PRO A 54 -0.31 -24.48 24.69
N ILE A 55 -0.78 -25.43 23.89
CA ILE A 55 -1.53 -25.19 22.65
C ILE A 55 -3.03 -25.37 22.82
N GLN A 56 -3.46 -26.17 23.80
CA GLN A 56 -4.87 -26.32 24.16
C GLN A 56 -5.01 -26.59 25.65
N VAL A 57 -5.99 -25.95 26.29
CA VAL A 57 -6.40 -26.22 27.68
C VAL A 57 -7.87 -26.57 27.66
N SER A 58 -8.20 -27.75 28.14
CA SER A 58 -9.57 -28.26 28.20
C SER A 58 -10.07 -28.26 29.64
N PHE A 59 -11.29 -27.79 29.86
CA PHE A 59 -11.91 -27.74 31.19
C PHE A 59 -12.84 -28.93 31.43
N VAL A 60 -13.06 -29.26 32.71
CA VAL A 60 -13.98 -30.33 33.13
C VAL A 60 -15.43 -30.02 32.72
N SER A 61 -15.80 -28.74 32.68
CA SER A 61 -17.09 -28.24 32.23
C SER A 61 -17.30 -28.32 30.71
N GLY A 62 -16.23 -28.62 29.94
CA GLY A 62 -16.29 -28.87 28.50
C GLY A 62 -15.83 -27.71 27.61
N GLU A 63 -15.61 -26.52 28.16
CA GLU A 63 -15.01 -25.39 27.44
C GLU A 63 -13.52 -25.61 27.19
N GLU A 64 -12.99 -24.87 26.21
CA GLU A 64 -11.59 -24.96 25.80
C GLU A 64 -10.96 -23.58 25.57
N ILE A 65 -9.65 -23.52 25.75
CA ILE A 65 -8.82 -22.40 25.30
C ILE A 65 -7.72 -22.92 24.38
N CYS A 66 -7.69 -22.45 23.14
CA CYS A 66 -6.69 -22.82 22.14
C CYS A 66 -5.71 -21.67 21.90
N TYR A 67 -4.42 -21.99 21.79
CA TYR A 67 -3.34 -21.04 21.59
C TYR A 67 -2.58 -21.31 20.28
N ARG A 68 -2.09 -20.25 19.66
CA ARG A 68 -1.15 -20.33 18.53
C ARG A 68 0.10 -19.51 18.81
N TYR A 69 1.23 -20.01 18.35
CA TYR A 69 2.53 -19.36 18.51
C TYR A 69 3.23 -19.24 17.16
N ALA A 70 4.11 -18.24 17.05
CA ALA A 70 5.07 -18.14 15.96
C ALA A 70 6.16 -19.21 16.11
N THR A 71 6.89 -19.51 15.04
CA THR A 71 8.06 -20.41 15.07
C THR A 71 9.18 -19.89 15.97
N THR A 72 9.18 -18.59 16.28
CA THR A 72 10.06 -17.92 17.26
C THR A 72 9.60 -18.09 18.72
N GLY A 73 8.40 -18.65 18.95
CA GLY A 73 7.84 -18.90 20.28
C GLY A 73 6.96 -17.79 20.86
N GLU A 74 6.74 -16.70 20.12
CA GLU A 74 5.82 -15.62 20.50
C GLU A 74 4.35 -16.07 20.39
N LYS A 75 3.49 -15.69 21.35
CA LYS A 75 2.05 -16.03 21.29
C LYS A 75 1.34 -15.13 20.28
N LEU A 76 0.69 -15.74 19.29
CA LEU A 76 -0.02 -15.06 18.20
C LEU A 76 -1.52 -14.95 18.44
N SER A 77 -2.13 -15.90 19.14
CA SER A 77 -3.57 -15.83 19.45
C SER A 77 -3.98 -16.73 20.61
N GLU A 78 -5.10 -16.38 21.25
CA GLU A 78 -5.86 -17.25 22.15
C GLU A 78 -7.35 -17.21 21.80
N VAL A 79 -7.98 -18.38 21.77
CA VAL A 79 -9.39 -18.57 21.37
C VAL A 79 -10.11 -19.31 22.48
N PHE A 80 -11.22 -18.76 22.96
CA PHE A 80 -12.09 -19.36 23.98
C PHE A 80 -13.29 -19.99 23.28
N VAL A 81 -13.54 -21.27 23.56
CA VAL A 81 -14.55 -22.09 22.90
C VAL A 81 -15.53 -22.63 23.95
N ASP A 82 -16.83 -22.56 23.68
CA ASP A 82 -17.85 -23.14 24.55
C ASP A 82 -17.97 -24.67 24.39
N THR A 83 -18.84 -25.29 25.19
CA THR A 83 -19.09 -26.74 25.18
C THR A 83 -19.64 -27.28 23.86
N ASP A 84 -20.22 -26.41 23.03
CA ASP A 84 -20.77 -26.75 21.72
C ASP A 84 -19.77 -26.51 20.57
N GLY A 85 -18.53 -26.12 20.89
CA GLY A 85 -17.49 -25.83 19.90
C GLY A 85 -17.58 -24.43 19.27
N ARG A 86 -18.41 -23.52 19.80
CA ARG A 86 -18.52 -22.15 19.28
C ARG A 86 -17.46 -21.24 19.88
N ILE A 87 -16.90 -20.36 19.05
CA ILE A 87 -15.93 -19.36 19.51
C ILE A 87 -16.66 -18.28 20.31
N LEU A 88 -16.45 -18.26 21.61
CA LEU A 88 -16.95 -17.23 22.51
C LEU A 88 -16.15 -15.93 22.39
N ARG A 89 -14.82 -16.06 22.28
CA ARG A 89 -13.91 -14.92 22.25
C ARG A 89 -12.60 -15.30 21.58
N ARG A 90 -12.10 -14.46 20.68
CA ARG A 90 -10.76 -14.59 20.09
C ARG A 90 -9.94 -13.33 20.37
N ARG A 91 -8.70 -13.51 20.79
CA ARG A 91 -7.72 -12.44 20.98
C ARG A 91 -6.50 -12.75 20.14
N ASP A 92 -6.34 -12.03 19.04
CA ASP A 92 -5.14 -12.08 18.21
C ASP A 92 -4.11 -11.08 18.74
N ILE A 93 -2.92 -11.57 19.03
CA ILE A 93 -1.75 -10.80 19.45
C ILE A 93 -0.96 -10.50 18.17
N CYS A 94 -1.32 -9.41 17.55
CA CYS A 94 -0.47 -8.74 16.56
C CYS A 94 0.44 -7.79 17.34
N GLY A 95 1.75 -7.73 17.04
CA GLY A 95 2.74 -6.91 17.76
C GLY A 95 2.31 -5.44 17.98
N SER A 96 3.01 -4.69 18.84
CA SER A 96 2.67 -3.31 19.24
C SER A 96 2.35 -2.37 18.06
N TYR A 97 1.07 -2.24 17.72
CA TYR A 97 0.59 -1.27 16.74
C TYR A 97 -0.06 -0.09 17.48
N GLU A 98 0.36 1.12 17.11
CA GLU A 98 -0.21 2.35 17.62
C GLU A 98 -1.35 2.78 16.69
N LEU A 99 -2.55 2.99 17.24
CA LEU A 99 -3.69 3.54 16.51
C LEU A 99 -3.95 4.95 17.04
N THR A 100 -3.90 5.94 16.15
CA THR A 100 -4.16 7.34 16.48
C THR A 100 -5.21 7.88 15.51
N ASP A 101 -6.36 8.29 16.04
CA ASP A 101 -7.38 9.02 15.29
C ASP A 101 -7.09 10.52 15.35
N TYR A 102 -7.43 11.24 14.29
CA TYR A 102 -7.17 12.68 14.17
C TYR A 102 -8.44 13.46 13.85
N TYR A 103 -8.52 14.69 14.37
CA TYR A 103 -9.40 15.72 13.82
C TYR A 103 -8.98 16.07 12.37
N PRO A 104 -9.85 16.71 11.56
CA PRO A 104 -9.57 16.97 10.14
C PRO A 104 -8.23 17.66 9.86
N TYR A 105 -7.77 18.54 10.75
CA TYR A 105 -6.50 19.26 10.64
C TYR A 105 -5.33 18.57 11.37
N GLY A 106 -5.48 17.31 11.79
CA GLY A 106 -4.35 16.51 12.26
C GLY A 106 -4.05 16.58 13.75
N ILE A 107 -4.94 17.18 14.55
CA ILE A 107 -4.84 17.09 16.01
C ILE A 107 -5.24 15.66 16.41
N PRO A 108 -4.40 14.91 17.15
CA PRO A 108 -4.76 13.57 17.60
C PRO A 108 -5.88 13.63 18.67
N HIS A 109 -6.86 12.73 18.60
CA HIS A 109 -7.94 12.62 19.59
C HIS A 109 -7.46 12.25 21.00
N THR A 110 -6.29 11.60 21.09
CA THR A 110 -5.63 11.28 22.35
C THR A 110 -4.12 11.43 22.19
N THR A 111 -3.49 12.17 23.10
CA THR A 111 -2.04 12.33 23.18
C THR A 111 -1.52 11.38 24.25
N ALA A 112 -1.36 10.10 23.91
CA ALA A 112 -0.59 9.21 24.76
C ALA A 112 0.90 9.47 24.48
N TYR A 113 1.58 10.19 25.38
CA TYR A 113 3.04 10.32 25.33
C TYR A 113 3.64 9.01 25.81
N SER A 114 4.26 8.25 24.90
CA SER A 114 5.19 7.17 25.23
C SER A 114 6.52 7.48 24.52
N PRO A 115 7.67 7.39 25.22
CA PRO A 115 8.98 7.56 24.60
C PRO A 115 9.27 6.54 23.48
N GLU A 116 8.58 5.40 23.49
CA GLU A 116 8.64 4.36 22.46
C GLU A 116 7.56 4.51 21.37
N ALA A 117 6.72 5.55 21.42
CA ALA A 117 5.65 5.77 20.45
C ALA A 117 6.19 6.23 19.09
N ASN A 118 5.45 5.89 18.03
CA ASN A 118 5.80 6.29 16.67
C ASN A 118 5.67 7.81 16.53
N ARG A 119 6.79 8.51 16.30
CA ARG A 119 6.82 9.98 16.10
C ARG A 119 6.21 10.43 14.77
N ARG A 120 6.02 9.52 13.81
CA ARG A 120 5.34 9.82 12.54
C ARG A 120 3.82 9.71 12.74
N LYS A 121 3.14 10.86 12.66
CA LYS A 121 1.71 11.01 12.99
C LYS A 121 0.91 11.45 11.77
N PHE A 122 0.24 12.60 11.85
CA PHE A 122 -0.62 13.15 10.82
C PHE A 122 0.10 13.21 9.45
N CYS A 123 -0.56 12.72 8.39
CA CYS A 123 -0.02 12.59 7.04
C CYS A 123 1.37 11.90 6.96
N GLY A 124 1.71 11.04 7.94
CA GLY A 124 3.01 10.39 8.02
C GLY A 124 4.19 11.32 8.34
N LYS A 125 3.91 12.55 8.81
CA LYS A 125 4.93 13.55 9.16
C LYS A 125 5.37 13.41 10.61
N GLU A 126 6.62 13.78 10.89
CA GLU A 126 7.16 13.73 12.24
C GLU A 126 6.49 14.81 13.10
N TYR A 127 5.94 14.41 14.24
CA TYR A 127 5.22 15.26 15.17
C TYR A 127 6.04 15.49 16.44
N THR A 128 6.26 16.75 16.77
CA THR A 128 6.95 17.21 17.98
C THR A 128 5.93 17.86 18.88
N SER A 129 5.79 17.35 20.11
CA SER A 129 4.81 17.86 21.10
C SER A 129 5.43 18.27 22.43
N GLU A 130 6.72 18.04 22.57
CA GLU A 130 7.54 18.40 23.71
C GLU A 130 7.42 19.89 23.98
N PHE A 131 7.32 20.24 25.27
CA PHE A 131 7.17 21.63 25.74
C PHE A 131 5.94 22.38 25.16
N GLY A 132 4.95 21.65 24.64
CA GLY A 132 3.74 22.23 24.08
C GLY A 132 3.89 22.73 22.63
N PHE A 133 5.01 22.45 21.97
CA PHE A 133 5.27 22.91 20.60
C PHE A 133 4.22 22.44 19.58
N SER A 134 3.79 21.18 19.68
CA SER A 134 2.65 20.58 18.95
C SER A 134 2.63 20.89 17.44
N SER A 135 3.72 20.60 16.73
CA SER A 135 3.86 20.83 15.28
C SER A 135 4.35 19.60 14.53
N CYS A 136 3.94 19.50 13.26
CA CYS A 136 4.41 18.50 12.31
C CYS A 136 5.44 19.11 11.36
N ASP A 137 6.55 18.40 11.13
CA ASP A 137 7.52 18.78 10.10
C ASP A 137 7.07 18.25 8.72
N PHE A 138 6.55 19.16 7.89
CA PHE A 138 6.21 18.87 6.50
C PHE A 138 7.44 19.05 5.58
N GLY A 139 8.60 19.42 6.09
CA GLY A 139 9.87 19.52 5.36
C GLY A 139 10.04 20.82 4.57
N ALA A 140 8.98 21.36 3.96
CA ALA A 140 9.02 22.69 3.36
C ALA A 140 8.65 23.80 4.36
N ARG A 141 7.76 23.48 5.30
CA ARG A 141 7.22 24.38 6.32
C ARG A 141 6.85 23.56 7.55
N LEU A 142 6.92 24.17 8.72
CA LEU A 142 6.35 23.60 9.94
C LEU A 142 4.83 23.81 9.92
N TYR A 143 4.08 22.75 10.18
CA TYR A 143 2.63 22.76 10.23
C TYR A 143 2.17 22.67 11.68
N SER A 144 1.27 23.56 12.09
CA SER A 144 0.60 23.50 13.38
C SER A 144 -0.82 22.95 13.20
N PRO A 145 -1.08 21.69 13.61
CA PRO A 145 -2.44 21.15 13.64
C PRO A 145 -3.39 21.97 14.49
N LEU A 146 -2.88 22.60 15.55
CA LEU A 146 -3.66 23.44 16.46
C LEU A 146 -4.16 24.72 15.79
N LEU A 147 -3.33 25.33 14.94
CA LEU A 147 -3.66 26.55 14.20
C LEU A 147 -4.26 26.26 12.81
N CYS A 148 -4.40 24.99 12.45
CA CYS A 148 -4.92 24.55 11.15
C CYS A 148 -4.14 25.13 9.95
N GLY A 149 -2.83 25.37 10.11
CA GLY A 149 -2.03 26.09 9.12
C GLY A 149 -0.52 25.95 9.31
N PHE A 150 0.24 26.55 8.40
CA PHE A 150 1.69 26.59 8.48
C PHE A 150 2.18 27.73 9.36
N ASP A 151 3.29 27.52 10.07
CA ASP A 151 3.93 28.55 10.89
C ASP A 151 4.60 29.64 10.02
N PRO A 152 5.36 29.29 8.95
CA PRO A 152 5.86 30.26 7.99
C PRO A 152 4.93 30.44 6.76
N PRO A 153 4.94 31.63 6.11
CA PRO A 153 4.19 31.85 4.88
C PRO A 153 4.75 31.02 3.71
N ASP A 154 3.88 30.67 2.77
CA ASP A 154 4.25 29.97 1.55
C ASP A 154 5.21 30.80 0.67
N PRO A 155 6.40 30.29 0.30
CA PRO A 155 7.31 30.98 -0.62
C PRO A 155 6.71 31.27 -2.00
N LYS A 156 5.68 30.52 -2.42
CA LYS A 156 4.99 30.67 -3.70
C LYS A 156 3.66 31.43 -3.60
N ALA A 157 3.35 32.04 -2.45
CA ALA A 157 2.10 32.76 -2.23
C ALA A 157 1.75 33.79 -3.30
N SER A 158 2.77 34.39 -3.94
CA SER A 158 2.58 35.33 -5.06
C SER A 158 1.90 34.73 -6.29
N THR A 159 1.87 33.40 -6.42
CA THR A 159 1.25 32.70 -7.56
C THR A 159 -0.23 32.39 -7.33
N TYR A 160 -0.73 32.53 -6.09
CA TYR A 160 -2.12 32.32 -5.69
C TYR A 160 -2.54 33.35 -4.64
N THR A 161 -2.63 34.60 -5.07
CA THR A 161 -2.95 35.76 -4.20
C THR A 161 -4.32 35.71 -3.54
N HIS A 162 -5.21 34.82 -3.99
CA HIS A 162 -6.55 34.64 -3.44
C HIS A 162 -6.59 33.66 -2.24
N ILE A 163 -5.47 33.00 -1.91
CA ILE A 163 -5.36 32.06 -0.79
C ILE A 163 -4.35 32.63 0.21
N SER A 164 -4.66 32.54 1.51
CA SER A 164 -3.72 32.99 2.54
C SER A 164 -2.42 32.17 2.48
N PRO A 165 -1.24 32.80 2.59
CA PRO A 165 0.06 32.12 2.50
C PRO A 165 0.28 31.07 3.61
N TYR A 166 -0.54 31.06 4.65
CA TYR A 166 -0.44 30.12 5.77
C TYR A 166 -1.41 28.93 5.64
N THR A 167 -2.28 28.92 4.62
CA THR A 167 -3.37 27.95 4.51
C THR A 167 -2.84 26.54 4.22
N TYR A 168 -3.28 25.57 5.02
CA TYR A 168 -3.09 24.15 4.72
C TYR A 168 -4.20 23.66 3.79
N CYS A 169 -3.83 22.96 2.71
CA CYS A 169 -4.76 22.27 1.80
C CYS A 169 -5.88 23.14 1.22
N ALA A 170 -5.62 24.43 0.97
CA ALA A 170 -6.63 25.40 0.54
C ALA A 170 -7.90 25.41 1.44
N ALA A 171 -7.73 25.11 2.72
CA ALA A 171 -8.77 24.96 3.75
C ALA A 171 -9.67 23.72 3.61
N ASP A 172 -9.24 22.70 2.86
CA ASP A 172 -9.93 21.41 2.75
C ASP A 172 -8.97 20.23 3.00
N PRO A 173 -8.62 19.94 4.27
CA PRO A 173 -7.65 18.91 4.66
C PRO A 173 -8.21 17.48 4.61
N VAL A 174 -9.51 17.32 4.33
CA VAL A 174 -10.14 16.00 4.19
C VAL A 174 -9.92 15.46 2.78
N ASN A 175 -9.98 16.36 1.77
CA ASN A 175 -9.86 15.98 0.37
C ASN A 175 -8.48 16.27 -0.23
N PHE A 176 -7.71 17.19 0.36
CA PHE A 176 -6.37 17.53 -0.09
C PHE A 176 -5.33 17.26 1.00
N ILE A 177 -4.12 16.95 0.57
CA ILE A 177 -2.92 16.79 1.41
C ILE A 177 -1.89 17.76 0.84
N ASP A 178 -1.16 18.51 1.69
CA ASP A 178 -0.03 19.35 1.25
C ASP A 178 1.22 18.46 1.13
N PRO A 179 1.60 18.04 -0.09
CA PRO A 179 2.63 17.04 -0.31
C PRO A 179 3.90 17.75 -0.74
N THR A 180 4.92 17.66 0.08
CA THR A 180 6.02 18.60 0.14
C THR A 180 7.11 18.43 -0.93
N GLY A 181 6.71 18.15 -2.17
CA GLY A 181 7.56 18.11 -3.36
C GLY A 181 8.42 16.86 -3.53
N GLU A 182 8.07 15.78 -2.82
CA GLU A 182 8.71 14.46 -2.91
C GLU A 182 7.62 13.41 -3.13
N GLU A 183 7.34 13.07 -4.39
CA GLU A 183 6.22 12.21 -4.76
C GLU A 183 6.52 11.35 -5.99
N VAL A 184 6.12 10.07 -5.92
CA VAL A 184 5.85 9.26 -7.10
C VAL A 184 4.40 9.52 -7.53
N ILE A 185 4.22 10.18 -8.67
CA ILE A 185 2.91 10.53 -9.22
C ILE A 185 2.68 9.71 -10.48
N LEU A 186 1.58 8.96 -10.51
CA LEU A 186 1.06 8.33 -11.71
C LEU A 186 0.07 9.29 -12.37
N TYR A 187 0.31 9.58 -13.64
CA TYR A 187 -0.63 10.30 -14.50
C TYR A 187 -1.31 9.32 -15.43
N ALA A 188 -2.63 9.42 -15.55
CA ALA A 188 -3.44 8.72 -16.52
C ALA A 188 -4.11 9.74 -17.45
N THR A 189 -3.99 9.56 -18.75
CA THR A 189 -4.38 10.57 -19.76
C THR A 189 -5.03 9.93 -20.99
N LYS A 190 -5.63 10.74 -21.87
CA LYS A 190 -5.96 10.31 -23.24
C LYS A 190 -4.67 9.93 -23.99
N LEU A 191 -4.75 9.00 -24.95
CA LEU A 191 -3.60 8.61 -25.77
C LEU A 191 -2.93 9.82 -26.45
N PRO A 192 -1.62 10.04 -26.26
CA PRO A 192 -0.91 11.12 -26.94
C PRO A 192 -0.91 10.94 -28.46
N GLY A 193 -1.12 12.03 -29.21
CA GLY A 193 -0.97 12.05 -30.66
C GLY A 193 -2.10 11.37 -31.45
N LEU A 194 -3.24 11.06 -30.80
CA LEU A 194 -4.45 10.62 -31.49
C LEU A 194 -5.49 11.72 -31.58
N ASP A 195 -6.11 11.83 -32.76
CA ASP A 195 -7.23 12.72 -33.06
C ASP A 195 -8.51 12.20 -32.40
N GLU A 196 -9.34 13.10 -31.87
CA GLU A 196 -10.59 12.79 -31.17
C GLU A 196 -11.64 12.11 -32.07
N ARG A 197 -11.44 12.10 -33.39
CA ARG A 197 -12.29 11.43 -34.38
C ARG A 197 -12.35 9.90 -34.27
N TYR A 198 -11.54 9.26 -33.43
CA TYR A 198 -11.50 7.81 -33.24
C TYR A 198 -12.16 7.39 -31.91
N ASP A 199 -13.47 7.15 -31.91
CA ASP A 199 -14.30 6.91 -30.71
C ASP A 199 -13.75 5.83 -29.76
N LEU A 200 -13.40 4.63 -30.25
CA LEU A 200 -12.92 3.54 -29.38
C LEU A 200 -11.50 3.78 -28.82
N LEU A 201 -10.66 4.55 -29.51
CA LEU A 201 -9.31 4.87 -29.07
C LEU A 201 -9.27 6.11 -28.17
N SER A 202 -10.29 6.98 -28.26
CA SER A 202 -10.44 8.17 -27.42
C SER A 202 -10.59 7.82 -25.92
N ILE A 203 -11.24 6.68 -25.62
CA ILE A 203 -11.44 6.20 -24.25
C ILE A 203 -10.25 5.40 -23.70
N ALA A 204 -9.29 5.02 -24.54
CA ALA A 204 -8.07 4.33 -24.12
C ALA A 204 -7.17 5.24 -23.28
N THR A 205 -6.53 4.64 -22.28
CA THR A 205 -5.76 5.38 -21.28
C THR A 205 -4.28 5.14 -21.44
N HIS A 206 -3.53 6.24 -21.50
CA HIS A 206 -2.08 6.28 -21.43
C HIS A 206 -1.65 6.61 -20.00
N THR A 207 -0.76 5.81 -19.42
CA THR A 207 -0.14 6.12 -18.13
C THR A 207 1.34 6.41 -18.24
N PHE A 208 1.82 7.31 -17.38
CA PHE A 208 3.23 7.58 -17.14
C PHE A 208 3.50 7.93 -15.68
N ILE A 209 4.75 7.79 -15.24
CA ILE A 209 5.19 8.08 -13.87
C ILE A 209 6.07 9.32 -13.86
N VAL A 210 5.87 10.17 -12.87
CA VAL A 210 6.76 11.27 -12.52
C VAL A 210 7.23 11.06 -11.09
N VAL A 211 8.54 11.09 -10.89
CA VAL A 211 9.13 11.20 -9.57
C VAL A 211 9.59 12.64 -9.40
N GLU A 212 8.99 13.36 -8.45
CA GLU A 212 9.50 14.65 -8.00
C GLU A 212 10.31 14.36 -6.75
N ASN A 213 11.62 14.66 -6.76
CA ASN A 213 12.47 14.49 -5.58
C ASN A 213 13.36 15.74 -5.44
N LYS A 214 13.49 16.30 -4.23
CA LYS A 214 14.26 17.55 -4.05
C LYS A 214 15.75 17.41 -4.38
N LYS A 215 16.32 16.22 -4.22
CA LYS A 215 17.75 15.95 -4.47
C LYS A 215 18.03 15.68 -5.94
N VAL A 216 17.13 14.97 -6.61
CA VAL A 216 17.31 14.52 -8.01
C VAL A 216 16.60 15.42 -9.02
N GLY A 217 15.62 16.21 -8.56
CA GLY A 217 14.72 16.98 -9.41
C GLY A 217 13.53 16.14 -9.88
N LYS A 218 12.94 16.56 -11.00
CA LYS A 218 11.76 15.91 -11.59
C LYS A 218 12.20 14.93 -12.68
N VAL A 219 11.85 13.66 -12.53
CA VAL A 219 12.17 12.59 -13.49
C VAL A 219 10.89 11.97 -14.03
N LYS A 220 10.76 11.85 -15.35
CA LYS A 220 9.60 11.24 -16.02
C LYS A 220 9.96 9.89 -16.65
N PHE A 221 9.03 8.94 -16.52
CA PHE A 221 9.04 7.65 -17.18
C PHE A 221 7.73 7.44 -17.94
N ALA A 222 7.78 7.61 -19.26
CA ALA A 222 6.72 7.26 -20.18
C ALA A 222 7.27 6.29 -21.23
N TYR A 223 6.48 5.29 -21.61
CA TYR A 223 6.85 4.31 -22.62
C TYR A 223 5.74 4.20 -23.64
N GLY A 224 6.11 3.99 -24.89
CA GLY A 224 5.17 3.92 -25.99
C GLY A 224 5.81 3.32 -27.24
N SER A 225 5.04 3.31 -28.32
CA SER A 225 5.56 2.94 -29.63
C SER A 225 6.58 3.97 -30.13
N GLU A 226 7.57 3.49 -30.88
CA GLU A 226 8.45 4.35 -31.68
C GLU A 226 7.69 5.19 -32.72
N TRP A 227 6.49 4.74 -33.12
CA TRP A 227 5.61 5.44 -34.05
C TRP A 227 4.51 6.20 -33.32
N ASP A 228 4.09 7.32 -33.89
CA ASP A 228 2.94 8.11 -33.42
C ASP A 228 1.65 7.76 -34.18
N GLY A 229 0.52 8.27 -33.67
CA GLY A 229 -0.80 8.09 -34.26
C GLY A 229 -1.29 6.63 -34.26
N VAL A 230 -2.24 6.33 -35.14
CA VAL A 230 -2.90 5.00 -35.20
C VAL A 230 -1.90 3.88 -35.49
N LYS A 231 -0.84 4.14 -36.27
CA LYS A 231 0.23 3.15 -36.51
C LYS A 231 0.93 2.75 -35.21
N GLY A 232 1.22 3.72 -34.34
CA GLY A 232 1.84 3.48 -33.05
C GLY A 232 0.98 2.67 -32.08
N VAL A 233 -0.35 2.73 -32.22
CA VAL A 233 -1.27 1.98 -31.35
C VAL A 233 -1.10 0.46 -31.50
N PHE A 234 -0.85 -0.01 -32.71
CA PHE A 234 -0.86 -1.43 -33.06
C PHE A 234 0.50 -1.95 -33.54
N SER A 235 1.54 -1.14 -33.52
CA SER A 235 2.85 -1.57 -34.03
C SER A 235 3.98 -0.70 -33.51
N GLY A 236 5.21 -1.15 -33.78
CA GLY A 236 6.45 -0.44 -33.46
C GLY A 236 7.16 -1.03 -32.25
N LYS A 237 8.42 -0.66 -32.10
CA LYS A 237 9.22 -1.01 -30.93
C LYS A 237 8.70 -0.29 -29.68
N LEU A 238 8.70 -0.97 -28.54
CA LEU A 238 8.45 -0.36 -27.24
C LEU A 238 9.70 0.42 -26.79
N ILE A 239 9.59 1.74 -26.66
CA ILE A 239 10.70 2.61 -26.26
C ILE A 239 10.28 3.58 -25.17
N LYS A 240 11.25 4.15 -24.43
CA LYS A 240 11.00 5.32 -23.60
C LYS A 240 10.60 6.49 -24.51
N ARG A 241 9.52 7.17 -24.16
CA ARG A 241 8.93 8.26 -24.94
C ARG A 241 8.93 9.54 -24.13
N ASP A 242 8.94 10.66 -24.86
CA ASP A 242 8.82 11.98 -24.29
C ASP A 242 7.73 12.77 -25.00
N TYR A 243 6.47 12.54 -24.62
CA TYR A 243 5.35 13.21 -25.26
C TYR A 243 5.20 14.65 -24.75
N MET A 244 4.96 15.59 -25.67
CA MET A 244 4.67 17.00 -25.33
C MET A 244 3.41 17.14 -24.47
N GLN A 245 2.41 16.26 -24.69
CA GLN A 245 1.17 16.24 -23.89
C GLN A 245 1.45 15.95 -22.42
N ASP A 246 2.35 14.99 -22.11
CA ASP A 246 2.71 14.68 -20.72
C ASP A 246 3.30 15.91 -20.04
N HIS A 247 4.22 16.60 -20.72
CA HIS A 247 4.84 17.82 -20.20
C HIS A 247 3.84 18.95 -20.02
N ALA A 248 2.88 19.10 -20.94
CA ALA A 248 1.80 20.08 -20.80
C ALA A 248 0.98 19.80 -19.52
N ILE A 249 0.56 18.55 -19.32
CA ILE A 249 -0.21 18.10 -18.14
C ILE A 249 0.59 18.28 -16.85
N MET A 250 1.86 17.89 -16.83
CA MET A 250 2.76 18.07 -15.68
C MET A 250 2.96 19.54 -15.30
N ASN A 251 2.75 20.46 -16.23
CA ASN A 251 2.83 21.91 -16.04
C ASN A 251 1.45 22.58 -15.90
N GLY A 252 0.38 21.79 -15.66
CA GLY A 252 -0.97 22.31 -15.44
C GLY A 252 -1.72 22.76 -16.70
N LYS A 253 -1.27 22.36 -17.89
CA LYS A 253 -1.93 22.61 -19.19
C LYS A 253 -2.58 21.34 -19.72
N ASP A 254 -3.44 21.44 -20.73
CA ASP A 254 -4.12 20.29 -21.36
C ASP A 254 -4.86 19.38 -20.35
N LEU A 255 -5.41 19.98 -19.29
CA LEU A 255 -6.08 19.24 -18.20
C LEU A 255 -7.36 18.53 -18.66
N ASP A 256 -7.94 18.92 -19.79
CA ASP A 256 -9.04 18.22 -20.46
C ASP A 256 -8.65 16.81 -20.95
N LYS A 257 -7.34 16.55 -21.09
CA LYS A 257 -6.78 15.25 -21.47
C LYS A 257 -6.35 14.42 -20.26
N LEU A 258 -6.28 15.02 -19.07
CA LEU A 258 -5.97 14.34 -17.82
C LEU A 258 -7.20 13.54 -17.36
N LYS A 259 -7.01 12.25 -17.14
CA LYS A 259 -8.05 11.35 -16.60
C LYS A 259 -7.90 11.14 -15.10
N ALA A 260 -6.67 10.96 -14.63
CA ALA A 260 -6.38 10.86 -13.19
C ALA A 260 -4.94 11.29 -12.89
N ARG A 261 -4.74 11.88 -11.71
CA ARG A 261 -3.44 12.12 -11.08
C ARG A 261 -3.45 11.39 -9.74
N ILE A 262 -2.65 10.35 -9.60
CA ILE A 262 -2.65 9.46 -8.44
C ILE A 262 -1.28 9.53 -7.77
N ILE A 263 -1.25 9.86 -6.49
CA ILE A 263 -0.02 9.83 -5.67
C ILE A 263 0.17 8.39 -5.20
N VAL A 264 1.30 7.78 -5.57
CA VAL A 264 1.64 6.42 -5.16
C VAL A 264 2.41 6.49 -3.85
N GLN A 265 1.83 5.91 -2.80
CA GLN A 265 2.45 5.90 -1.48
C GLN A 265 3.66 4.96 -1.45
N PRO A 266 4.71 5.30 -0.67
CA PRO A 266 5.84 4.41 -0.46
C PRO A 266 5.39 3.04 0.06
N PRO A 267 6.00 1.92 -0.41
CA PRO A 267 5.73 0.60 0.14
C PRO A 267 6.00 0.51 1.64
N ALA A 268 5.29 -0.40 2.33
CA ALA A 268 5.48 -0.62 3.76
C ALA A 268 6.95 -0.97 4.07
N GLY A 269 7.54 -0.24 5.04
CA GLY A 269 8.93 -0.42 5.44
C GLY A 269 9.96 0.32 4.58
N MET A 270 9.53 1.15 3.62
CA MET A 270 10.40 1.98 2.79
C MET A 270 10.17 3.47 3.08
N THR A 271 11.25 4.24 3.15
CA THR A 271 11.16 5.71 3.22
C THR A 271 10.75 6.30 1.85
N ILE A 272 10.31 7.56 1.82
CA ILE A 272 9.97 8.28 0.58
C ILE A 272 11.18 8.29 -0.37
N ASP A 273 12.35 8.71 0.13
CA ASP A 273 13.59 8.76 -0.66
C ASP A 273 13.99 7.38 -1.22
N GLU A 274 13.88 6.31 -0.42
CA GLU A 274 14.17 4.95 -0.90
C GLU A 274 13.19 4.53 -1.98
N SER A 275 11.90 4.85 -1.82
CA SER A 275 10.85 4.56 -2.81
C SER A 275 11.08 5.32 -4.11
N ASP A 276 11.34 6.62 -4.03
CA ASP A 276 11.63 7.49 -5.17
C ASP A 276 12.84 6.97 -5.96
N ASN A 277 13.95 6.71 -5.25
CA ASN A 277 15.16 6.18 -5.88
C ASN A 277 14.91 4.81 -6.51
N LYS A 278 14.12 3.93 -5.85
CA LYS A 278 13.79 2.62 -6.41
C LYS A 278 12.99 2.74 -7.70
N VAL A 279 12.01 3.65 -7.76
CA VAL A 279 11.24 3.93 -8.98
C VAL A 279 12.14 4.47 -10.08
N ILE A 280 13.06 5.39 -9.75
CA ILE A 280 14.03 5.93 -10.70
C ILE A 280 14.94 4.84 -11.25
N ASP A 281 15.50 3.99 -10.37
CA ASP A 281 16.40 2.89 -10.75
C ASP A 281 15.69 1.88 -11.65
N VAL A 282 14.47 1.48 -11.27
CA VAL A 282 13.67 0.55 -12.06
C VAL A 282 13.31 1.15 -13.42
N GLY A 283 12.85 2.40 -13.48
CA GLY A 283 12.56 3.08 -14.74
C GLY A 283 13.79 3.20 -15.64
N ASN A 284 14.95 3.53 -15.08
CA ASN A 284 16.21 3.61 -15.83
C ASN A 284 16.76 2.24 -16.27
N SER A 285 16.35 1.16 -15.60
CA SER A 285 16.78 -0.20 -15.95
C SER A 285 16.11 -0.77 -17.22
N PHE A 286 15.09 -0.08 -17.76
CA PHE A 286 14.39 -0.52 -18.96
C PHE A 286 15.33 -0.71 -20.15
N GLY A 287 15.33 -1.94 -20.68
CA GLY A 287 16.08 -2.28 -21.88
C GLY A 287 15.48 -1.66 -23.14
N ASN A 288 16.25 -1.66 -24.22
CA ASN A 288 15.84 -1.16 -25.53
C ASN A 288 15.99 -2.26 -26.60
N ASN A 289 15.61 -3.50 -26.28
CA ASN A 289 15.74 -4.64 -27.20
C ASN A 289 14.79 -4.44 -28.42
N PRO A 290 15.28 -4.54 -29.67
CA PRO A 290 14.47 -4.32 -30.88
C PRO A 290 13.32 -5.31 -31.07
N ASN A 291 13.39 -6.48 -30.42
CA ASN A 291 12.36 -7.53 -30.52
C ASN A 291 11.27 -7.40 -29.45
N ILE A 292 11.27 -6.31 -28.67
CA ILE A 292 10.19 -5.97 -27.75
C ILE A 292 9.30 -4.92 -28.41
N SER A 293 8.07 -5.30 -28.73
CA SER A 293 7.14 -4.48 -29.49
C SER A 293 6.13 -3.79 -28.58
N TYR A 294 5.74 -2.58 -28.97
CA TYR A 294 4.55 -1.94 -28.47
C TYR A 294 3.31 -2.55 -29.13
N TYR A 295 2.33 -2.93 -28.33
CA TYR A 295 1.01 -3.31 -28.82
C TYR A 295 -0.05 -2.95 -27.79
N MET A 296 -1.13 -2.29 -28.22
CA MET A 296 -2.19 -1.85 -27.32
C MET A 296 -2.76 -2.98 -26.45
N ILE A 297 -2.90 -4.18 -27.00
CA ILE A 297 -3.45 -5.36 -26.31
C ILE A 297 -2.37 -6.46 -26.24
N PRO A 298 -1.35 -6.31 -25.39
CA PRO A 298 -0.17 -7.16 -25.42
C PRO A 298 -0.52 -8.60 -25.07
N SER A 299 -0.30 -9.50 -26.04
CA SER A 299 -0.67 -10.92 -25.95
C SER A 299 0.55 -11.84 -25.81
N LYS A 300 1.71 -11.38 -26.27
CA LYS A 300 2.99 -12.12 -26.22
C LYS A 300 3.88 -11.66 -25.07
N LEU A 301 4.88 -12.47 -24.75
CA LEU A 301 5.92 -12.11 -23.77
C LEU A 301 6.81 -10.95 -24.24
N THR A 302 6.90 -10.76 -25.55
CA THR A 302 7.66 -9.71 -26.23
C THR A 302 6.83 -8.49 -26.58
N GLU A 303 5.60 -8.39 -26.07
CA GLU A 303 4.70 -7.26 -26.29
C GLU A 303 4.44 -6.53 -24.96
N GLY A 304 4.39 -5.20 -25.03
CA GLY A 304 4.00 -4.34 -23.92
C GLY A 304 3.36 -3.06 -24.41
N ASN A 305 2.89 -2.25 -23.48
CA ASN A 305 2.34 -0.92 -23.73
C ASN A 305 2.69 0.04 -22.57
N CYS A 306 2.19 1.28 -22.63
CA CYS A 306 2.39 2.29 -21.60
C CYS A 306 1.92 1.83 -20.20
N ASN A 307 0.75 1.19 -20.14
CA ASN A 307 0.11 0.73 -18.91
C ASN A 307 0.89 -0.41 -18.25
N THR A 308 1.26 -1.44 -19.00
CA THR A 308 2.11 -2.54 -18.52
C THR A 308 3.47 -2.02 -18.03
N SER A 309 4.06 -1.05 -18.73
CA SER A 309 5.34 -0.44 -18.33
C SER A 309 5.19 0.28 -16.99
N THR A 310 4.12 1.05 -16.82
CA THR A 310 3.81 1.76 -15.58
C THR A 310 3.57 0.80 -14.41
N SER A 311 2.67 -0.17 -14.56
CA SER A 311 2.35 -1.10 -13.47
C SER A 311 3.57 -1.89 -13.03
N THR A 312 4.51 -2.17 -13.94
CA THR A 312 5.72 -2.90 -13.57
C THR A 312 6.82 -2.06 -12.98
N ILE A 313 6.96 -0.80 -13.37
CA ILE A 313 7.83 0.10 -12.62
C ILE A 313 7.39 0.12 -11.16
N LEU A 314 6.08 0.25 -10.89
CA LEU A 314 5.55 0.23 -9.54
C LEU A 314 5.77 -1.12 -8.82
N LEU A 315 5.40 -2.25 -9.44
CA LEU A 315 5.58 -3.59 -8.86
C LEU A 315 7.05 -3.88 -8.51
N LYS A 316 7.99 -3.60 -9.42
CA LYS A 316 9.43 -3.84 -9.19
C LYS A 316 10.02 -2.85 -8.19
N SER A 317 9.37 -1.72 -7.96
CA SER A 317 9.74 -0.77 -6.91
C SER A 317 9.22 -1.15 -5.53
N GLY A 318 8.46 -2.25 -5.43
CA GLY A 318 7.96 -2.79 -4.16
C GLY A 318 6.49 -2.51 -3.88
N VAL A 319 5.77 -1.84 -4.79
CA VAL A 319 4.33 -1.63 -4.65
C VAL A 319 3.62 -2.99 -4.71
N SER A 320 2.76 -3.26 -3.73
CA SER A 320 2.09 -4.56 -3.62
C SER A 320 1.09 -4.77 -4.76
N LYS A 321 0.85 -6.03 -5.12
CA LYS A 321 -0.16 -6.36 -6.16
C LYS A 321 -1.55 -5.83 -5.81
N GLN A 322 -1.92 -5.83 -4.53
CA GLN A 322 -3.20 -5.29 -4.09
C GLN A 322 -3.29 -3.78 -4.41
N ILE A 323 -2.25 -3.01 -4.07
CA ILE A 323 -2.21 -1.57 -4.36
C ILE A 323 -2.26 -1.31 -5.87
N ILE A 324 -1.65 -2.18 -6.70
CA ILE A 324 -1.74 -2.06 -8.17
C ILE A 324 -3.17 -2.25 -8.66
N GLU A 325 -3.91 -3.24 -8.14
CA GLU A 325 -5.32 -3.43 -8.51
C GLU A 325 -6.19 -2.28 -7.96
N ASP A 326 -5.89 -1.74 -6.77
CA ASP A 326 -6.60 -0.57 -6.24
C ASP A 326 -6.36 0.67 -7.14
N ILE A 327 -5.11 0.93 -7.54
CA ILE A 327 -4.76 2.01 -8.48
C ILE A 327 -5.46 1.81 -9.82
N LYS A 328 -5.52 0.58 -10.32
CA LYS A 328 -6.19 0.24 -11.59
C LYS A 328 -7.66 0.64 -11.56
N GLU A 329 -8.36 0.42 -10.45
CA GLU A 329 -9.77 0.83 -10.31
C GLU A 329 -9.95 2.35 -10.26
N MET A 330 -8.94 3.09 -9.78
CA MET A 330 -8.94 4.56 -9.82
C MET A 330 -8.70 5.15 -11.22
N ILE A 331 -8.19 4.37 -12.18
CA ILE A 331 -7.88 4.83 -13.54
C ILE A 331 -9.14 4.77 -14.43
N PRO A 332 -9.65 5.92 -14.93
CA PRO A 332 -10.79 5.94 -15.84
C PRO A 332 -10.45 5.42 -17.24
N GLY A 333 -11.45 4.90 -17.95
CA GLY A 333 -11.34 4.50 -19.35
C GLY A 333 -10.76 3.09 -19.57
N ILE A 334 -10.35 2.81 -20.81
CA ILE A 334 -9.80 1.50 -21.19
C ILE A 334 -8.33 1.43 -20.76
N ARG A 335 -8.08 0.67 -19.68
CA ARG A 335 -6.78 0.50 -19.01
C ARG A 335 -6.05 -0.79 -19.38
N ILE A 336 -6.13 -1.20 -20.65
CA ILE A 336 -5.57 -2.47 -21.13
C ILE A 336 -4.08 -2.55 -20.79
N GLY A 337 -3.68 -3.65 -20.16
CA GLY A 337 -2.31 -3.89 -19.74
C GLY A 337 -1.93 -3.26 -18.39
N PHE A 338 -2.80 -2.47 -17.74
CA PHE A 338 -2.56 -2.08 -16.35
C PHE A 338 -2.99 -3.22 -15.43
N GLU A 339 -2.03 -4.03 -15.00
CA GLU A 339 -2.28 -5.27 -14.27
C GLU A 339 -1.15 -5.58 -13.29
N SER A 340 -1.45 -6.42 -12.29
CA SER A 340 -0.49 -6.96 -11.32
C SER A 340 0.44 -8.06 -11.89
N ILE A 341 0.50 -8.19 -13.21
CA ILE A 341 1.38 -9.12 -13.93
C ILE A 341 2.66 -8.41 -14.35
N LEU A 342 3.80 -8.88 -13.85
CA LEU A 342 5.11 -8.43 -14.28
C LEU A 342 5.40 -8.90 -15.71
N ARG A 343 5.75 -7.96 -16.58
CA ARG A 343 6.49 -8.24 -17.81
C ARG A 343 8.00 -7.96 -17.64
N PRO A 344 8.83 -8.39 -18.61
CA PRO A 344 10.28 -8.31 -18.54
C PRO A 344 10.78 -6.97 -19.08
N TRP A 345 11.16 -6.03 -18.20
CA TRP A 345 11.71 -4.74 -18.64
C TRP A 345 12.96 -4.31 -17.87
N THR A 346 13.86 -5.24 -17.59
CA THR A 346 15.30 -4.94 -17.62
C THR A 346 15.87 -5.45 -18.94
N ALA A 347 17.03 -4.96 -19.39
CA ALA A 347 17.68 -5.44 -20.61
C ALA A 347 17.84 -6.98 -20.63
N LEU A 348 18.31 -7.56 -19.51
CA LEU A 348 18.47 -9.01 -19.36
C LEU A 348 17.12 -9.76 -19.42
N GLU A 349 16.08 -9.21 -18.81
CA GLU A 349 14.75 -9.83 -18.86
C GLU A 349 14.16 -9.79 -20.26
N GLN A 350 14.34 -8.69 -20.99
CA GLN A 350 13.90 -8.57 -22.39
C GLN A 350 14.58 -9.63 -23.27
N GLU A 351 15.90 -9.81 -23.13
CA GLU A 351 16.62 -10.87 -23.85
C GLU A 351 16.09 -12.28 -23.54
N LYS A 352 15.78 -12.57 -22.27
CA LYS A 352 15.18 -13.85 -21.87
C LYS A 352 13.79 -14.04 -22.45
N ALA A 353 12.98 -12.97 -22.51
CA ALA A 353 11.63 -13.01 -23.06
C ALA A 353 11.65 -13.29 -24.56
N VAL A 354 12.56 -12.65 -25.30
CA VAL A 354 12.77 -12.88 -26.74
C VAL A 354 13.16 -14.33 -27.00
N LYS A 355 14.19 -14.84 -26.31
CA LYS A 355 14.61 -16.24 -26.42
C LYS A 355 13.47 -17.21 -26.11
N ARG A 356 12.68 -16.94 -25.06
CA ARG A 356 11.54 -17.79 -24.69
C ARG A 356 10.45 -17.78 -25.77
N GLN A 357 10.20 -16.62 -26.38
CA GLN A 357 9.21 -16.50 -27.45
C GLN A 357 9.67 -17.21 -28.73
N GLU A 358 10.95 -17.13 -29.08
CA GLU A 358 11.55 -17.89 -30.19
C GLU A 358 11.36 -19.40 -29.99
N ILE A 359 11.65 -19.90 -28.78
CA ILE A 359 11.44 -21.31 -28.42
C ILE A 359 9.95 -21.69 -28.56
N MET A 360 9.03 -20.85 -28.06
CA MET A 360 7.59 -21.11 -28.18
C MET A 360 7.10 -21.16 -29.62
N ASN A 361 7.70 -20.38 -30.53
CA ASN A 361 7.34 -20.38 -31.94
C ASN A 361 7.79 -21.68 -32.63
N ILE A 362 8.97 -22.21 -32.30
CA ILE A 362 9.46 -23.50 -32.83
C ILE A 362 8.48 -24.66 -32.54
N PHE A 363 7.82 -24.63 -31.39
CA PHE A 363 6.84 -25.66 -31.02
C PHE A 363 5.46 -25.47 -31.68
N LYS A 364 5.12 -24.25 -32.12
CA LYS A 364 3.86 -23.99 -32.84
C LYS A 364 3.91 -24.40 -34.31
N ASP A 365 5.08 -24.42 -34.93
CA ASP A 365 5.25 -24.81 -36.34
C ASP A 365 5.34 -26.34 -36.54
N ARG A 366 5.06 -27.14 -35.49
CA ARG A 366 5.10 -28.62 -35.52
C ARG A 366 3.73 -29.30 -35.45
N ASP A 367 2.65 -28.51 -35.36
CA ASP A 367 1.26 -28.94 -35.51
C ASP A 367 0.70 -28.37 -36.83
#